data_AF-A0A7C2M9B4-F1
#
_entry.id   AF-A0A7C2M9B4-F1
#
_cell.length_a   1.000
_cell.length_b   1.000
_cell.length_c   1.000
_cell.angle_alpha   90.00
_cell.angle_beta   90.00
_cell.angle_gamma   90.00
#
_symmetry.space_group_name_H-M   'P 1'
#
loop_
_entity.id
_entity.type
_entity.pdbx_description
1 polymer ?
#
loop_
_entity_poly.entity_id
_entity_poly.type
_entity_poly.pdbx_seq_one_letter_code
_entity_poly.pdbx_strand_id
1 'polypeptide(L)'
;MLISFHKYWNYNDTASIQQFLDFREKYNAPVWLGETGENSNVWFTDAIRLMEENNIGWCWWPLKKLDFNNPLEVLVNPGYEEILQYWRGEGEKPSEDEAYKAFMQLAENTKLENNYYHKGVVDAMMRQPHSKEAIPFSEVYVDDSATLKAANYDMGEMGIAYHDNVAANYYVSTGGERQSWNNGRTYRNDGVDIYPKEPRKNYGDVYVGDMENGEWLQYTFQVSNNGNYELSFRAAANAEGKAAVEVNGKKYPAFVVLDSQGEWTEVNIKNIPLQKGENQMKFLVVEGGFNLEQIQIDRQK
;
A
#
# COMPACT_ATOMS: atom_id res chain seq x y z
N MET A 1 -17.35 28.06 -21.53
CA MET A 1 -16.63 28.51 -20.32
C MET A 1 -16.77 27.40 -19.28
N LEU A 2 -15.72 27.08 -18.53
CA LEU A 2 -15.67 25.97 -17.60
C LEU A 2 -14.96 26.43 -16.32
N ILE A 3 -15.40 25.92 -15.18
CA ILE A 3 -14.85 26.22 -13.86
C ILE A 3 -13.92 25.08 -13.47
N SER A 4 -12.62 25.37 -13.39
CA SER A 4 -11.62 24.42 -12.89
C SER A 4 -11.32 24.68 -11.42
N PHE A 5 -11.12 23.63 -10.64
CA PHE A 5 -10.68 23.72 -9.26
C PHE A 5 -9.68 22.61 -8.91
N HIS A 6 -8.97 22.79 -7.80
CA HIS A 6 -8.05 21.80 -7.25
C HIS A 6 -8.62 21.27 -5.93
N LYS A 7 -8.31 20.02 -5.59
CA LYS A 7 -8.74 19.38 -4.33
C LYS A 7 -7.62 18.54 -3.76
N TYR A 8 -7.28 18.76 -2.49
CA TYR A 8 -6.25 18.00 -1.81
C TYR A 8 -6.51 17.90 -0.30
N TRP A 9 -6.21 16.73 0.28
CA TRP A 9 -6.13 16.47 1.73
C TRP A 9 -7.32 16.92 2.60
N ASN A 10 -8.50 17.09 2.00
CA ASN A 10 -9.76 17.34 2.67
C ASN A 10 -10.69 16.12 2.52
N TYR A 11 -11.80 16.09 3.25
CA TYR A 11 -12.77 14.99 3.17
C TYR A 11 -13.34 14.83 1.76
N ASN A 12 -13.70 13.59 1.41
CA ASN A 12 -14.35 13.26 0.15
C ASN A 12 -15.88 13.16 0.34
N ASP A 13 -16.50 14.28 0.75
CA ASP A 13 -17.95 14.42 0.89
C ASP A 13 -18.50 15.56 0.01
N THR A 14 -19.82 15.60 -0.19
CA THR A 14 -20.48 16.66 -0.96
C THR A 14 -20.24 18.04 -0.37
N ALA A 15 -20.17 18.15 0.96
CA ALA A 15 -19.93 19.42 1.63
C ALA A 15 -18.58 20.04 1.22
N SER A 16 -17.55 19.21 1.03
CA SER A 16 -16.21 19.63 0.60
C SER A 16 -16.14 20.21 -0.82
N ILE A 17 -17.16 19.95 -1.64
CA ILE A 17 -17.24 20.45 -3.02
C ILE A 17 -18.45 21.36 -3.28
N GLN A 18 -19.26 21.65 -2.24
CA GLN A 18 -20.52 22.37 -2.39
C GLN A 18 -20.36 23.73 -3.07
N GLN A 19 -19.29 24.47 -2.76
CA GLN A 19 -19.01 25.75 -3.39
C GLN A 19 -18.91 25.64 -4.92
N PHE A 20 -18.32 24.56 -5.44
CA PHE A 20 -18.18 24.35 -6.88
C PHE A 20 -19.51 23.92 -7.51
N LEU A 21 -20.31 23.14 -6.80
CA LEU A 21 -21.68 22.83 -7.21
C LEU A 21 -22.54 24.09 -7.27
N ASP A 22 -22.43 24.98 -6.29
CA ASP A 22 -23.13 26.27 -6.29
C ASP A 22 -22.67 27.15 -7.47
N PHE A 23 -21.38 27.13 -7.80
CA PHE A 23 -20.84 27.83 -8.96
C PHE A 23 -21.33 27.25 -10.29
N ARG A 24 -21.47 25.93 -10.40
CA ARG A 24 -22.06 25.27 -11.56
C ARG A 24 -23.44 25.86 -11.87
N GLU A 25 -24.29 25.94 -10.85
CA GLU A 25 -25.66 26.45 -10.97
C GLU A 25 -25.68 27.96 -11.23
N LYS A 26 -24.95 28.73 -10.40
CA LYS A 26 -24.93 30.20 -10.49
C LYS A 26 -24.48 30.70 -11.85
N TYR A 27 -23.48 30.05 -12.44
CA TYR A 27 -22.88 30.49 -13.70
C TYR A 27 -23.35 29.67 -14.91
N ASN A 28 -24.21 28.66 -14.70
CA ASN A 28 -24.63 27.70 -15.72
C ASN A 28 -23.42 27.17 -16.54
N ALA A 29 -22.39 26.71 -15.83
CA ALA A 29 -21.11 26.33 -16.40
C ALA A 29 -20.65 24.97 -15.86
N PRO A 30 -20.09 24.08 -16.70
CA PRO A 30 -19.49 22.84 -16.23
C PRO A 30 -18.36 23.08 -15.24
N VAL A 31 -18.17 22.11 -14.34
CA VAL A 31 -17.10 22.09 -13.34
C VAL A 31 -16.17 20.91 -13.61
N TRP A 32 -14.87 21.12 -13.45
CA TRP A 32 -13.82 20.13 -13.68
C TRP A 32 -12.81 20.17 -12.54
N LEU A 33 -12.47 18.99 -12.01
CA LEU A 33 -11.34 18.85 -11.09
C LEU A 33 -10.05 18.83 -11.92
N GLY A 34 -9.42 19.99 -12.05
CA GLY A 34 -8.27 20.18 -12.95
C GLY A 34 -6.95 19.65 -12.39
N GLU A 35 -6.86 19.48 -11.06
CA GLU A 35 -5.67 18.96 -10.40
C GLU A 35 -6.02 18.38 -9.02
N THR A 36 -5.54 17.17 -8.75
CA THR A 36 -5.69 16.50 -7.45
C THR A 36 -4.71 15.33 -7.35
N GLY A 37 -4.46 14.82 -6.15
CA GLY A 37 -3.63 13.65 -5.91
C GLY A 37 -2.89 13.73 -4.57
N GLU A 38 -1.67 13.19 -4.53
CA GLU A 38 -0.76 13.21 -3.36
C GLU A 38 -1.37 12.70 -2.04
N ASN A 39 -2.11 11.61 -2.11
CA ASN A 39 -2.79 11.00 -0.97
C ASN A 39 -2.85 9.48 -1.16
N SER A 40 -3.47 8.78 -0.22
CA SER A 40 -3.60 7.32 -0.26
C SER A 40 -4.55 6.83 -1.34
N ASN A 41 -4.49 5.53 -1.63
CA ASN A 41 -5.46 4.86 -2.50
C ASN A 41 -6.89 4.97 -1.98
N VAL A 42 -7.11 4.93 -0.66
CA VAL A 42 -8.45 5.15 -0.07
C VAL A 42 -8.98 6.53 -0.48
N TRP A 43 -8.15 7.56 -0.30
CA TRP A 43 -8.54 8.92 -0.68
C TRP A 43 -8.76 9.05 -2.19
N PHE A 44 -7.93 8.40 -3.02
CA PHE A 44 -8.03 8.44 -4.48
C PHE A 44 -9.37 7.85 -4.94
N THR A 45 -9.68 6.63 -4.48
CA THR A 45 -10.93 5.94 -4.78
C THR A 45 -12.14 6.78 -4.41
N ASP A 46 -12.17 7.33 -3.19
CA ASP A 46 -13.31 8.10 -2.70
C ASP A 46 -13.47 9.46 -3.39
N ALA A 47 -12.36 10.13 -3.71
CA ALA A 47 -12.39 11.41 -4.43
C ALA A 47 -12.91 11.24 -5.87
N ILE A 48 -12.46 10.19 -6.58
CA ILE A 48 -12.92 9.88 -7.94
C ILE A 48 -14.42 9.54 -7.92
N ARG A 49 -14.84 8.67 -6.99
CA ARG A 49 -16.25 8.33 -6.83
C ARG A 49 -17.11 9.58 -6.59
N LEU A 50 -16.69 10.45 -5.67
CA LEU A 50 -17.40 11.72 -5.40
C LEU A 50 -17.52 12.59 -6.67
N MET A 51 -16.45 12.70 -7.46
CA MET A 51 -16.47 13.50 -8.69
C MET A 51 -17.45 12.90 -9.70
N GLU A 52 -17.39 11.60 -9.92
CA GLU A 52 -18.19 10.91 -10.92
C GLU A 52 -19.68 10.87 -10.56
N GLU A 53 -20.02 10.66 -9.27
CA GLU A 53 -21.39 10.79 -8.77
C GLU A 53 -21.99 12.18 -9.01
N ASN A 54 -21.14 13.21 -9.05
CA ASN A 54 -21.54 14.60 -9.32
C ASN A 54 -21.35 15.02 -10.79
N ASN A 55 -21.06 14.08 -11.70
CA ASN A 55 -20.76 14.35 -13.11
C ASN A 55 -19.64 15.40 -13.30
N ILE A 56 -18.57 15.31 -12.50
CA ILE A 56 -17.36 16.13 -12.58
C ILE A 56 -16.26 15.28 -13.20
N GLY A 57 -15.69 15.73 -14.31
CA GLY A 57 -14.46 15.12 -14.85
C GLY A 57 -13.26 15.47 -13.95
N TRP A 58 -12.20 14.67 -14.02
CA TRP A 58 -11.02 14.84 -13.18
C TRP A 58 -9.70 14.72 -13.96
N CYS A 59 -8.64 15.28 -13.39
CA CYS A 59 -7.27 15.22 -13.89
C CYS A 59 -6.31 15.03 -12.70
N TRP A 60 -5.53 13.96 -12.73
CA TRP A 60 -4.73 13.50 -11.60
C TRP A 60 -3.26 13.91 -11.73
N TRP A 61 -2.70 14.46 -10.67
CA TRP A 61 -1.30 14.82 -10.55
C TRP A 61 -0.65 14.15 -9.32
N PRO A 62 0.55 13.59 -9.46
CA PRO A 62 1.32 13.38 -10.68
C PRO A 62 1.12 11.97 -11.27
N LEU A 63 1.36 11.81 -12.59
CA LEU A 63 1.54 10.49 -13.21
C LEU A 63 2.86 9.84 -12.77
N LYS A 64 3.92 10.64 -12.65
CA LYS A 64 5.29 10.20 -12.40
C LYS A 64 6.05 11.17 -11.50
N LYS A 65 6.70 10.67 -10.44
CA LYS A 65 7.62 11.42 -9.56
C LYS A 65 8.55 10.50 -8.75
N LEU A 66 9.38 11.08 -7.87
CA LEU A 66 10.39 10.42 -7.02
C LEU A 66 9.81 9.79 -5.72
N ASP A 67 8.50 9.57 -5.65
CA ASP A 67 7.79 9.12 -4.44
C ASP A 67 6.75 8.05 -4.82
N PHE A 68 6.15 7.38 -3.83
CA PHE A 68 5.40 6.12 -4.05
C PHE A 68 3.91 6.29 -4.39
N ASN A 69 3.32 7.47 -4.19
CA ASN A 69 1.86 7.67 -4.25
C ASN A 69 1.32 8.09 -5.62
N ASN A 70 1.90 7.54 -6.69
CA ASN A 70 1.58 7.84 -8.08
C ASN A 70 1.81 6.60 -8.96
N PRO A 71 1.23 6.52 -10.17
CA PRO A 71 1.36 5.33 -11.03
C PRO A 71 2.79 4.92 -11.37
N LEU A 72 3.71 5.88 -11.57
CA LEU A 72 5.09 5.61 -11.98
C LEU A 72 6.12 6.25 -11.05
N GLU A 73 6.80 5.47 -10.23
CA GLU A 73 7.86 5.99 -9.36
C GLU A 73 9.22 5.95 -10.04
N VAL A 74 9.90 7.10 -10.04
CA VAL A 74 11.30 7.23 -10.41
C VAL A 74 12.14 6.82 -9.21
N LEU A 75 12.86 5.71 -9.33
CA LEU A 75 13.71 5.22 -8.24
C LEU A 75 14.91 6.15 -8.04
N VAL A 76 15.10 6.62 -6.82
CA VAL A 76 16.27 7.42 -6.41
C VAL A 76 17.52 6.53 -6.42
N ASN A 77 18.62 7.02 -6.99
CA ASN A 77 19.90 6.33 -6.99
C ASN A 77 20.75 6.72 -5.75
N PRO A 78 21.66 5.86 -5.26
CA PRO A 78 22.45 6.14 -4.06
C PRO A 78 23.23 7.45 -4.10
N GLY A 79 23.82 7.81 -5.26
CA GLY A 79 24.56 9.06 -5.39
C GLY A 79 23.66 10.30 -5.29
N TYR A 80 22.39 10.20 -5.70
CA TYR A 80 21.44 11.29 -5.48
C TYR A 80 21.06 11.41 -4.00
N GLU A 81 20.94 10.29 -3.29
CA GLU A 81 20.70 10.33 -1.83
C GLU A 81 21.88 10.95 -1.08
N GLU A 82 23.12 10.67 -1.47
CA GLU A 82 24.32 11.33 -0.92
C GLU A 82 24.28 12.86 -1.13
N ILE A 83 23.83 13.33 -2.30
CA ILE A 83 23.62 14.78 -2.56
C ILE A 83 22.55 15.36 -1.63
N LEU A 84 21.43 14.66 -1.44
CA LEU A 84 20.38 15.10 -0.53
C LEU A 84 20.87 15.17 0.92
N GLN A 85 21.63 14.17 1.38
CA GLN A 85 22.25 14.16 2.70
C GLN A 85 23.21 15.35 2.87
N TYR A 86 24.04 15.65 1.88
CA TYR A 86 24.91 16.84 1.91
C TYR A 86 24.10 18.13 2.04
N TRP A 87 23.03 18.31 1.26
CA TRP A 87 22.17 19.50 1.34
C TRP A 87 21.45 19.64 2.70
N ARG A 88 21.17 18.52 3.38
CA ARG A 88 20.64 18.51 4.75
C ARG A 88 21.72 18.71 5.82
N GLY A 89 23.00 18.70 5.46
CA GLY A 89 24.13 18.77 6.40
C GLY A 89 24.44 17.45 7.10
N GLU A 90 23.96 16.34 6.55
CA GLU A 90 24.04 14.98 7.10
C GLU A 90 25.12 14.12 6.40
N GLY A 91 25.76 14.65 5.35
CA GLY A 91 26.77 13.96 4.56
C GLY A 91 27.88 14.87 4.06
N GLU A 92 28.97 14.26 3.59
CA GLU A 92 30.08 15.00 2.97
C GLU A 92 29.66 15.58 1.61
N LYS A 93 30.31 16.67 1.20
CA LYS A 93 30.07 17.27 -0.12
C LYS A 93 30.57 16.31 -1.22
N PRO A 94 29.70 15.81 -2.12
CA PRO A 94 30.15 15.00 -3.26
C PRO A 94 31.04 15.82 -4.19
N SER A 95 31.99 15.15 -4.86
CA SER A 95 32.76 15.77 -5.94
C SER A 95 31.86 16.14 -7.12
N GLU A 96 32.36 17.02 -7.99
CA GLU A 96 31.64 17.41 -9.22
C GLU A 96 31.33 16.19 -10.11
N ASP A 97 32.28 15.26 -10.24
CA ASP A 97 32.11 14.04 -11.03
C ASP A 97 31.06 13.07 -10.43
N GLU A 98 31.04 12.92 -9.10
CA GLU A 98 30.04 12.10 -8.40
C GLU A 98 28.64 12.71 -8.55
N ALA A 99 28.52 14.03 -8.35
CA ALA A 99 27.27 14.73 -8.51
C ALA A 99 26.73 14.63 -9.94
N TYR A 100 27.60 14.82 -10.94
CA TYR A 100 27.24 14.70 -12.35
C TYR A 100 26.71 13.28 -12.67
N LYS A 101 27.43 12.24 -12.23
CA LYS A 101 27.01 10.83 -12.45
C LYS A 101 25.67 10.55 -11.78
N ALA A 102 25.46 11.01 -10.55
CA ALA A 102 24.21 10.82 -9.81
C ALA A 102 23.01 11.47 -10.52
N PHE A 103 23.15 12.70 -11.02
CA PHE A 103 22.08 13.38 -11.77
C PHE A 103 21.83 12.73 -13.13
N MET A 104 22.87 12.31 -13.85
CA MET A 104 22.69 11.61 -15.12
C MET A 104 22.03 10.24 -14.94
N GLN A 105 22.37 9.52 -13.86
CA GLN A 105 21.67 8.28 -13.51
C GLN A 105 20.22 8.55 -13.10
N LEU A 106 19.94 9.65 -12.38
CA LEU A 106 18.57 10.02 -12.05
C LEU A 106 17.76 10.33 -13.31
N ALA A 107 18.34 11.06 -14.26
CA ALA A 107 17.74 11.34 -15.56
C ALA A 107 17.44 10.04 -16.33
N GLU A 108 18.36 9.09 -16.34
CA GLU A 108 18.14 7.75 -16.89
C GLU A 108 16.99 7.02 -16.20
N ASN A 109 16.91 7.11 -14.87
CA ASN A 109 15.82 6.52 -14.08
C ASN A 109 14.45 7.15 -14.41
N THR A 110 14.38 8.34 -15.01
CA THR A 110 13.09 8.94 -15.42
C THR A 110 12.45 8.25 -16.62
N LYS A 111 13.18 7.40 -17.36
CA LYS A 111 12.60 6.61 -18.47
C LYS A 111 11.54 5.65 -17.95
N LEU A 112 10.50 5.41 -18.74
CA LEU A 112 9.32 4.63 -18.32
C LEU A 112 9.71 3.21 -17.91
N GLU A 113 10.60 2.58 -18.68
CA GLU A 113 11.11 1.22 -18.46
C GLU A 113 11.94 1.08 -17.17
N ASN A 114 12.39 2.20 -16.59
CA ASN A 114 13.18 2.24 -15.36
C ASN A 114 12.33 2.63 -14.14
N ASN A 115 11.03 2.89 -14.30
CA ASN A 115 10.13 3.25 -13.21
C ASN A 115 9.53 2.01 -12.55
N TYR A 116 9.26 2.13 -11.25
CA TYR A 116 8.40 1.18 -10.58
C TYR A 116 6.93 1.50 -10.88
N TYR A 117 6.21 0.52 -11.41
CA TYR A 117 4.80 0.66 -11.74
C TYR A 117 3.91 0.29 -10.55
N HIS A 118 3.26 1.29 -9.97
CA HIS A 118 2.32 1.16 -8.86
C HIS A 118 0.93 0.75 -9.36
N LYS A 119 0.79 -0.52 -9.73
CA LYS A 119 -0.50 -1.08 -10.19
C LYS A 119 -1.66 -0.86 -9.20
N GLY A 120 -1.37 -0.83 -7.89
CA GLY A 120 -2.38 -0.56 -6.86
C GLY A 120 -2.95 0.86 -6.94
N VAL A 121 -2.13 1.85 -7.34
CA VAL A 121 -2.59 3.22 -7.58
C VAL A 121 -3.54 3.26 -8.79
N VAL A 122 -3.17 2.58 -9.89
CA VAL A 122 -4.04 2.51 -11.07
C VAL A 122 -5.33 1.75 -10.75
N ASP A 123 -5.26 0.69 -9.96
CA ASP A 123 -6.43 -0.06 -9.50
C ASP A 123 -7.39 0.81 -8.69
N ALA A 124 -6.87 1.59 -7.74
CA ALA A 124 -7.61 2.55 -6.92
C ALA A 124 -8.26 3.66 -7.76
N MET A 125 -7.62 4.08 -8.85
CA MET A 125 -8.14 5.13 -9.71
C MET A 125 -9.19 4.63 -10.71
N MET A 126 -9.06 3.39 -11.20
CA MET A 126 -9.82 2.95 -12.37
C MET A 126 -10.84 1.86 -12.07
N ARG A 127 -10.55 0.93 -11.15
CA ARG A 127 -11.44 -0.22 -10.87
C ARG A 127 -12.24 0.00 -9.60
N GLN A 128 -11.59 0.39 -8.51
CA GLN A 128 -12.21 0.52 -7.18
C GLN A 128 -13.37 1.54 -7.10
N PRO A 129 -13.37 2.67 -7.84
CA PRO A 129 -14.52 3.59 -7.82
C PRO A 129 -15.82 2.92 -8.30
N HIS A 130 -15.70 1.85 -9.09
CA HIS A 130 -16.82 1.16 -9.75
C HIS A 130 -17.04 -0.29 -9.29
N SER A 131 -16.10 -0.89 -8.56
CA SER A 131 -16.18 -2.28 -8.13
C SER A 131 -15.55 -2.49 -6.76
N LYS A 132 -16.28 -3.20 -5.91
CA LYS A 132 -15.86 -3.64 -4.57
C LYS A 132 -15.11 -4.97 -4.55
N GLU A 133 -14.90 -5.59 -5.71
CA GLU A 133 -14.17 -6.86 -5.77
C GLU A 133 -12.73 -6.67 -5.29
N ALA A 134 -12.19 -7.60 -4.51
CA ALA A 134 -10.76 -7.64 -4.23
C ALA A 134 -10.09 -8.59 -5.23
N ILE A 135 -8.91 -8.21 -5.73
CA ILE A 135 -8.15 -9.03 -6.69
C ILE A 135 -6.75 -9.29 -6.14
N PRO A 136 -6.14 -10.45 -6.43
CA PRO A 136 -4.80 -10.75 -5.93
C PRO A 136 -3.79 -9.73 -6.42
N PHE A 137 -2.88 -9.26 -5.54
CA PHE A 137 -1.81 -8.36 -5.97
C PHE A 137 -0.88 -9.08 -6.95
N SER A 138 -0.54 -10.34 -6.70
CA SER A 138 0.23 -11.18 -7.62
C SER A 138 -0.38 -12.58 -7.66
N GLU A 139 -0.35 -13.21 -8.82
CA GLU A 139 -0.71 -14.62 -8.91
C GLU A 139 0.26 -15.49 -8.11
N VAL A 140 -0.28 -16.31 -7.22
CA VAL A 140 0.48 -17.31 -6.45
C VAL A 140 -0.19 -18.67 -6.64
N TYR A 141 0.61 -19.65 -7.04
CA TYR A 141 0.21 -21.04 -7.18
C TYR A 141 0.95 -21.88 -6.14
N VAL A 142 0.19 -22.53 -5.27
CA VAL A 142 0.67 -23.42 -4.22
C VAL A 142 0.54 -24.86 -4.72
N ASP A 143 1.65 -25.44 -5.15
CA ASP A 143 1.73 -26.87 -5.41
C ASP A 143 1.86 -27.62 -4.08
N ASP A 144 3.11 -27.92 -3.69
CA ASP A 144 3.45 -28.43 -2.37
C ASP A 144 4.00 -27.33 -1.45
N SER A 145 4.43 -26.20 -2.01
CA SER A 145 5.04 -25.11 -1.26
C SER A 145 4.95 -23.78 -2.02
N ALA A 146 4.70 -22.68 -1.33
CA ALA A 146 4.78 -21.33 -1.89
C ALA A 146 4.96 -20.26 -0.79
N THR A 147 5.48 -19.10 -1.18
CA THR A 147 5.64 -17.95 -0.28
C THR A 147 4.72 -16.82 -0.71
N LEU A 148 3.97 -16.27 0.24
CA LEU A 148 3.27 -14.99 0.12
C LEU A 148 4.13 -13.92 0.80
N LYS A 149 4.45 -12.83 0.09
CA LYS A 149 5.02 -11.65 0.74
C LYS A 149 3.91 -10.93 1.51
N ALA A 150 4.18 -10.50 2.74
CA ALA A 150 3.18 -9.82 3.57
C ALA A 150 2.65 -8.55 2.88
N ALA A 151 3.54 -7.78 2.24
CA ALA A 151 3.15 -6.58 1.51
C ALA A 151 2.34 -6.85 0.21
N ASN A 152 2.19 -8.11 -0.21
CA ASN A 152 1.46 -8.52 -1.41
C ASN A 152 0.04 -9.02 -1.10
N TYR A 153 -0.60 -8.46 -0.06
CA TYR A 153 -2.03 -8.63 0.18
C TYR A 153 -2.86 -8.16 -1.03
N ASP A 154 -4.11 -8.57 -1.12
CA ASP A 154 -4.98 -8.28 -2.27
C ASP A 154 -5.10 -6.76 -2.54
N MET A 155 -5.39 -6.39 -3.78
CA MET A 155 -5.75 -5.02 -4.17
C MET A 155 -7.27 -4.86 -4.07
N GLY A 156 -7.70 -3.78 -3.41
CA GLY A 156 -9.10 -3.43 -3.23
C GLY A 156 -9.28 -2.35 -2.17
N GLU A 157 -10.54 -2.04 -1.88
CA GLU A 157 -10.87 -1.04 -0.86
C GLU A 157 -10.44 -1.49 0.53
N MET A 158 -10.10 -0.51 1.38
CA MET A 158 -9.97 -0.74 2.81
C MET A 158 -11.32 -1.22 3.39
N GLY A 159 -11.28 -2.22 4.25
CA GLY A 159 -12.46 -2.93 4.73
C GLY A 159 -12.85 -4.14 3.87
N ILE A 160 -12.25 -4.29 2.68
CA ILE A 160 -12.47 -5.44 1.78
C ILE A 160 -11.19 -6.26 1.58
N ALA A 161 -10.09 -5.64 1.15
CA ALA A 161 -8.82 -6.31 0.88
C ALA A 161 -7.81 -6.22 2.04
N TYR A 162 -7.91 -5.17 2.85
CA TYR A 162 -7.09 -4.96 4.04
C TYR A 162 -7.80 -4.00 5.00
N HIS A 163 -7.27 -3.85 6.21
CA HIS A 163 -7.62 -2.76 7.12
C HIS A 163 -6.40 -2.30 7.88
N ASP A 164 -6.26 -0.99 7.96
CA ASP A 164 -5.26 -0.26 8.72
C ASP A 164 -5.96 0.87 9.49
N ASN A 165 -5.45 1.23 10.66
CA ASN A 165 -6.05 2.27 11.50
C ASN A 165 -5.90 3.68 10.89
N VAL A 166 -4.85 3.94 10.10
CA VAL A 166 -4.58 5.23 9.46
C VAL A 166 -4.38 5.08 7.97
N ALA A 167 -5.46 5.17 7.20
CA ALA A 167 -5.41 4.85 5.77
C ALA A 167 -5.42 6.05 4.80
N ALA A 168 -5.47 7.30 5.28
CA ALA A 168 -5.49 8.50 4.42
C ALA A 168 -5.12 9.77 5.19
N ASN A 169 -4.83 10.86 4.49
CA ASN A 169 -4.55 12.16 5.10
C ASN A 169 -5.66 13.19 4.83
N TYR A 170 -6.23 13.75 5.91
CA TYR A 170 -7.33 14.73 5.87
C TYR A 170 -7.01 16.06 6.58
N TYR A 171 -5.73 16.41 6.71
CA TYR A 171 -5.29 17.53 7.54
C TYR A 171 -5.95 18.89 7.21
N VAL A 172 -6.35 19.13 5.95
CA VAL A 172 -7.05 20.37 5.56
C VAL A 172 -8.43 20.45 6.19
N SER A 173 -9.13 19.31 6.29
CA SER A 173 -10.45 19.24 6.91
C SER A 173 -10.40 19.16 8.43
N THR A 174 -9.42 18.45 8.99
CA THR A 174 -9.30 18.30 10.45
C THR A 174 -8.65 19.53 11.10
N GLY A 175 -7.92 20.34 10.33
CA GLY A 175 -7.08 21.42 10.87
C GLY A 175 -5.86 20.92 11.66
N GLY A 176 -5.58 19.61 11.60
CA GLY A 176 -4.49 18.96 12.32
C GLY A 176 -3.17 18.95 11.54
N GLU A 177 -2.21 18.21 12.08
CA GLU A 177 -0.93 17.95 11.41
C GLU A 177 -1.09 16.94 10.26
N ARG A 178 -0.12 16.91 9.36
CA ARG A 178 -0.07 15.89 8.29
C ARG A 178 0.20 14.53 8.93
N GLN A 179 -0.65 13.56 8.63
CA GLN A 179 -0.43 12.16 8.99
C GLN A 179 0.05 11.36 7.77
N SER A 180 1.03 10.48 7.98
CA SER A 180 1.32 9.44 7.01
C SER A 180 0.21 8.38 7.08
N TRP A 181 -0.07 7.75 5.95
CA TRP A 181 -0.93 6.56 5.89
C TRP A 181 -0.13 5.30 5.54
N ASN A 182 1.17 5.44 5.34
CA ASN A 182 2.10 4.34 5.21
C ASN A 182 3.41 4.92 5.73
N ASN A 183 3.72 4.61 6.99
CA ASN A 183 4.83 5.19 7.74
C ASN A 183 6.19 4.86 7.11
N GLY A 184 6.32 3.71 6.45
CA GLY A 184 7.51 3.35 5.69
C GLY A 184 7.61 3.96 4.29
N ARG A 185 6.54 4.63 3.81
CA ARG A 185 6.50 5.44 2.57
C ARG A 185 7.07 4.74 1.32
N THR A 186 6.76 3.46 1.15
CA THR A 186 7.29 2.67 0.03
C THR A 186 6.31 1.61 -0.44
N TYR A 187 6.54 1.10 -1.64
CA TYR A 187 5.96 -0.11 -2.22
C TYR A 187 4.48 -0.03 -2.59
N ARG A 188 3.61 0.41 -1.69
CA ARG A 188 2.17 0.55 -1.94
C ARG A 188 1.63 1.86 -1.38
N ASN A 189 0.72 2.46 -2.13
CA ASN A 189 0.00 3.67 -1.73
C ASN A 189 -1.26 3.41 -0.87
N ASP A 190 -1.47 2.16 -0.49
CA ASP A 190 -2.50 1.75 0.45
C ASP A 190 -2.15 2.20 1.87
N GLY A 191 -3.13 2.09 2.78
CA GLY A 191 -2.99 2.48 4.19
C GLY A 191 -2.04 1.60 5.02
N VAL A 192 -1.55 0.49 4.50
CA VAL A 192 -0.73 -0.45 5.28
C VAL A 192 0.70 0.06 5.41
N ASP A 193 1.22 0.05 6.64
CA ASP A 193 2.60 0.41 6.95
C ASP A 193 3.62 -0.60 6.40
N ILE A 194 4.38 -0.20 5.37
CA ILE A 194 5.32 -1.07 4.67
C ILE A 194 6.71 -0.45 4.67
N TYR A 195 7.70 -1.20 5.16
CA TYR A 195 9.07 -0.74 5.35
C TYR A 195 10.06 -1.47 4.43
N PRO A 196 11.12 -0.80 3.96
CA PRO A 196 12.21 -1.46 3.27
C PRO A 196 12.98 -2.38 4.21
N LYS A 197 13.44 -3.52 3.70
CA LYS A 197 14.45 -4.33 4.38
C LYS A 197 15.80 -3.66 4.23
N GLU A 198 16.63 -3.71 5.27
CA GLU A 198 18.00 -3.20 5.22
C GLU A 198 19.03 -4.33 5.34
N PRO A 199 20.00 -4.45 4.41
CA PRO A 199 20.12 -3.68 3.16
C PRO A 199 19.06 -4.10 2.12
N ARG A 200 18.48 -3.12 1.42
CA ARG A 200 17.46 -3.35 0.37
C ARG A 200 18.13 -3.77 -0.94
N LYS A 201 17.95 -5.03 -1.37
CA LYS A 201 18.53 -5.52 -2.63
C LYS A 201 17.65 -5.23 -3.84
N ASN A 202 16.34 -5.37 -3.67
CA ASN A 202 15.34 -5.07 -4.70
C ASN A 202 14.26 -4.16 -4.13
N TYR A 203 13.60 -3.39 -4.98
CA TYR A 203 12.46 -2.56 -4.55
C TYR A 203 11.35 -3.39 -3.89
N GLY A 204 11.17 -4.66 -4.27
CA GLY A 204 10.20 -5.56 -3.62
C GLY A 204 10.66 -6.20 -2.30
N ASP A 205 11.84 -5.86 -1.78
CA ASP A 205 12.36 -6.41 -0.51
C ASP A 205 11.89 -5.52 0.65
N VAL A 206 10.67 -5.78 1.08
CA VAL A 206 9.94 -5.02 2.10
C VAL A 206 9.27 -5.97 3.10
N TYR A 207 8.83 -5.43 4.23
CA TYR A 207 7.98 -6.11 5.22
C TYR A 207 6.84 -5.18 5.64
N VAL A 208 5.75 -5.74 6.16
CA VAL A 208 4.70 -4.96 6.83
C VAL A 208 5.12 -4.76 8.27
N GLY A 209 5.14 -3.51 8.74
CA GLY A 209 5.54 -3.16 10.08
C GLY A 209 4.42 -2.49 10.86
N ASP A 210 4.70 -2.16 12.12
CA ASP A 210 3.82 -1.41 13.01
C ASP A 210 2.38 -1.95 13.08
N MET A 211 2.22 -3.28 12.95
CA MET A 211 0.90 -3.88 12.95
C MET A 211 0.18 -3.62 14.27
N GLU A 212 -1.02 -3.03 14.20
CA GLU A 212 -1.81 -2.62 15.35
C GLU A 212 -3.06 -3.50 15.57
N ASN A 213 -3.64 -3.41 16.78
CA ASN A 213 -4.84 -4.16 17.13
C ASN A 213 -5.99 -3.88 16.14
N GLY A 214 -6.57 -4.95 15.59
CA GLY A 214 -7.74 -4.86 14.71
C GLY A 214 -7.40 -4.79 13.22
N GLU A 215 -6.13 -4.59 12.86
CA GLU A 215 -5.67 -4.59 11.48
C GLU A 215 -5.69 -5.99 10.87
N TRP A 216 -5.77 -6.04 9.54
CA TRP A 216 -5.74 -7.31 8.83
C TRP A 216 -5.37 -7.17 7.35
N LEU A 217 -4.84 -8.26 6.80
CA LEU A 217 -4.40 -8.36 5.41
C LEU A 217 -5.03 -9.60 4.76
N GLN A 218 -5.66 -9.46 3.60
CA GLN A 218 -6.22 -10.59 2.85
C GLN A 218 -5.30 -11.02 1.70
N TYR A 219 -5.25 -12.32 1.43
CA TYR A 219 -4.50 -12.91 0.34
C TYR A 219 -5.35 -13.92 -0.40
N THR A 220 -5.42 -13.79 -1.71
CA THR A 220 -6.08 -14.74 -2.62
C THR A 220 -5.01 -15.49 -3.43
N PHE A 221 -5.07 -16.82 -3.45
CA PHE A 221 -4.09 -17.67 -4.12
C PHE A 221 -4.70 -18.99 -4.60
N GLN A 222 -4.03 -19.64 -5.55
CA GLN A 222 -4.47 -20.90 -6.14
C GLN A 222 -3.71 -22.07 -5.52
N VAL A 223 -4.38 -23.18 -5.26
CA VAL A 223 -3.78 -24.40 -4.69
C VAL A 223 -4.01 -25.57 -5.64
N SER A 224 -2.97 -26.35 -5.93
CA SER A 224 -3.07 -27.43 -6.92
C SER A 224 -3.78 -28.68 -6.41
N ASN A 225 -3.75 -28.92 -5.10
CA ASN A 225 -4.29 -30.13 -4.48
C ASN A 225 -5.07 -29.82 -3.19
N ASN A 226 -6.18 -30.54 -2.98
CA ASN A 226 -6.80 -30.58 -1.67
C ASN A 226 -5.80 -31.15 -0.64
N GLY A 227 -5.80 -30.61 0.57
CA GLY A 227 -4.98 -31.16 1.64
C GLY A 227 -4.92 -30.27 2.87
N ASN A 228 -4.21 -30.76 3.87
CA ASN A 228 -3.80 -29.96 5.01
C ASN A 228 -2.45 -29.32 4.73
N TYR A 229 -2.33 -28.05 5.10
CA TYR A 229 -1.14 -27.26 4.92
C TYR A 229 -0.68 -26.70 6.27
N GLU A 230 0.62 -26.46 6.36
CA GLU A 230 1.27 -25.68 7.41
C GLU A 230 1.44 -24.26 6.89
N LEU A 231 1.05 -23.27 7.69
CA LEU A 231 1.33 -21.86 7.44
C LEU A 231 2.41 -21.43 8.43
N SER A 232 3.55 -20.94 7.93
CA SER A 232 4.64 -20.39 8.74
C SER A 232 4.72 -18.88 8.50
N PHE A 233 4.65 -18.10 9.57
CA PHE A 233 4.67 -16.64 9.54
C PHE A 233 6.03 -16.14 10.01
N ARG A 234 6.76 -15.47 9.10
CA ARG A 234 8.05 -14.85 9.43
C ARG A 234 7.79 -13.49 10.05
N ALA A 235 7.91 -13.40 11.37
CA ALA A 235 7.56 -12.22 12.16
C ALA A 235 8.70 -11.78 13.09
N ALA A 236 8.70 -10.51 13.46
CA ALA A 236 9.63 -9.92 14.42
C ALA A 236 8.89 -8.98 15.36
N ALA A 237 9.19 -9.02 16.66
CA ALA A 237 8.51 -8.20 17.66
C ALA A 237 9.47 -7.77 18.78
N ASN A 238 9.18 -6.63 19.42
CA ASN A 238 9.87 -6.15 20.63
C ASN A 238 9.02 -6.34 21.91
N ALA A 239 7.84 -6.92 21.75
CA ALA A 239 6.91 -7.30 22.80
C ALA A 239 6.05 -8.45 22.28
N GLU A 240 5.48 -9.25 23.17
CA GLU A 240 4.56 -10.31 22.79
C GLU A 240 3.31 -9.71 22.12
N GLY A 241 2.95 -10.25 20.95
CA GLY A 241 1.70 -9.96 20.25
C GLY A 241 0.88 -11.23 20.00
N LYS A 242 -0.31 -11.06 19.43
CA LYS A 242 -1.20 -12.16 19.04
C LYS A 242 -1.75 -11.93 17.64
N ALA A 243 -1.71 -12.98 16.83
CA ALA A 243 -2.33 -13.00 15.52
C ALA A 243 -3.28 -14.18 15.40
N ALA A 244 -4.16 -14.13 14.41
CA ALA A 244 -5.00 -15.25 14.00
C ALA A 244 -5.10 -15.28 12.48
N VAL A 245 -5.63 -16.38 11.93
CA VAL A 245 -6.01 -16.42 10.52
C VAL A 245 -7.46 -16.80 10.34
N GLU A 246 -8.05 -16.29 9.26
CA GLU A 246 -9.29 -16.80 8.70
C GLU A 246 -8.98 -17.38 7.32
N VAL A 247 -9.35 -18.63 7.07
CA VAL A 247 -9.11 -19.29 5.78
C VAL A 247 -10.44 -19.77 5.24
N ASN A 248 -10.79 -19.34 4.02
CA ASN A 248 -12.05 -19.65 3.35
C ASN A 248 -13.27 -19.44 4.27
N GLY A 249 -13.30 -18.32 5.00
CA GLY A 249 -14.37 -17.94 5.94
C GLY A 249 -14.35 -18.64 7.30
N LYS A 250 -13.39 -19.53 7.56
CA LYS A 250 -13.22 -20.17 8.88
C LYS A 250 -12.09 -19.54 9.66
N LYS A 251 -12.40 -18.98 10.82
CA LYS A 251 -11.41 -18.45 11.77
C LYS A 251 -10.73 -19.57 12.55
N TYR A 252 -9.40 -19.49 12.68
CA TYR A 252 -8.57 -20.42 13.46
C TYR A 252 -8.18 -19.80 14.81
N PRO A 253 -7.78 -20.62 15.80
CA PRO A 253 -7.30 -20.11 17.08
C PRO A 253 -6.16 -19.11 16.91
N ALA A 254 -6.14 -18.10 17.78
CA ALA A 254 -5.04 -17.15 17.81
C ALA A 254 -3.73 -17.85 18.25
N PHE A 255 -2.61 -17.36 17.74
CA PHE A 255 -1.27 -17.78 18.09
C PHE A 255 -0.46 -16.58 18.55
N VAL A 256 0.56 -16.85 19.36
CA VAL A 256 1.43 -15.84 19.93
C VAL A 256 2.56 -15.53 18.96
N VAL A 257 2.79 -14.24 18.71
CA VAL A 257 4.01 -13.72 18.12
C VAL A 257 4.93 -13.37 19.27
N LEU A 258 6.01 -14.13 19.43
CA LEU A 258 6.92 -14.00 20.58
C LEU A 258 7.67 -12.67 20.54
N ASP A 259 8.01 -12.15 21.71
CA ASP A 259 9.06 -11.13 21.83
C ASP A 259 10.39 -11.75 21.36
N SER A 260 10.75 -11.44 20.13
CA SER A 260 11.98 -11.90 19.48
C SER A 260 13.10 -10.86 19.56
N GLN A 261 12.94 -9.79 20.36
CA GLN A 261 13.87 -8.68 20.46
C GLN A 261 14.21 -8.06 19.09
N GLY A 262 13.21 -8.01 18.21
CA GLY A 262 13.34 -7.50 16.83
C GLY A 262 13.95 -8.49 15.83
N GLU A 263 14.34 -9.69 16.25
CA GLU A 263 14.85 -10.71 15.33
C GLU A 263 13.72 -11.43 14.60
N TRP A 264 13.96 -11.81 13.35
CA TRP A 264 12.98 -12.54 12.56
C TRP A 264 12.90 -14.01 12.98
N THR A 265 11.71 -14.45 13.35
CA THR A 265 11.41 -15.83 13.75
C THR A 265 10.19 -16.36 13.01
N GLU A 266 10.01 -17.68 13.00
CA GLU A 266 8.86 -18.32 12.37
C GLU A 266 7.86 -18.77 13.43
N VAL A 267 6.58 -18.47 13.20
CA VAL A 267 5.46 -19.02 13.97
C VAL A 267 4.63 -19.90 13.06
N ASN A 268 4.39 -21.15 13.45
CA ASN A 268 3.77 -22.13 12.58
C ASN A 268 2.39 -22.56 13.10
N ILE A 269 1.42 -22.64 12.20
CA ILE A 269 0.14 -23.30 12.44
C ILE A 269 -0.07 -24.43 11.44
N LYS A 270 -0.58 -25.56 11.93
CA LYS A 270 -0.68 -26.82 11.19
C LYS A 270 -2.13 -27.20 10.95
N ASN A 271 -2.34 -28.16 10.04
CA ASN A 271 -3.63 -28.72 9.72
C ASN A 271 -4.63 -27.68 9.20
N ILE A 272 -4.16 -26.76 8.35
CA ILE A 272 -5.01 -25.79 7.67
C ILE A 272 -5.54 -26.44 6.38
N PRO A 273 -6.83 -26.81 6.30
CA PRO A 273 -7.42 -27.35 5.08
C PRO A 273 -7.47 -26.28 3.98
N LEU A 274 -6.81 -26.56 2.87
CA LEU A 274 -6.93 -25.81 1.63
C LEU A 274 -7.59 -26.67 0.55
N GLN A 275 -8.41 -26.04 -0.28
CA GLN A 275 -9.10 -26.69 -1.40
C GLN A 275 -8.33 -26.51 -2.69
N LYS A 276 -8.44 -27.44 -3.63
CA LYS A 276 -7.93 -27.26 -4.98
C LYS A 276 -8.63 -26.06 -5.64
N GLY A 277 -7.87 -25.23 -6.33
CA GLY A 277 -8.32 -23.98 -6.91
C GLY A 277 -8.14 -22.81 -5.95
N GLU A 278 -9.05 -21.85 -6.00
CA GLU A 278 -8.91 -20.60 -5.27
C GLU A 278 -9.13 -20.79 -3.77
N ASN A 279 -8.24 -20.18 -2.99
CA ASN A 279 -8.35 -20.04 -1.55
C ASN A 279 -8.10 -18.58 -1.17
N GLN A 280 -8.72 -18.19 -0.07
CA GLN A 280 -8.52 -16.89 0.53
C GLN A 280 -8.11 -17.05 1.99
N MET A 281 -7.12 -16.27 2.41
CA MET A 281 -6.65 -16.19 3.79
C MET A 281 -6.60 -14.74 4.25
N LYS A 282 -7.16 -14.45 5.42
CA LYS A 282 -6.94 -13.19 6.13
C LYS A 282 -6.01 -13.42 7.30
N PHE A 283 -4.93 -12.65 7.37
CA PHE A 283 -4.09 -12.52 8.55
C PHE A 283 -4.67 -11.42 9.44
N LEU A 284 -4.97 -11.74 10.69
CA LEU A 284 -5.68 -10.88 11.63
C LEU A 284 -4.76 -10.51 12.79
N VAL A 285 -4.62 -9.22 13.08
CA VAL A 285 -3.85 -8.70 14.21
C VAL A 285 -4.77 -8.58 15.42
N VAL A 286 -4.60 -9.47 16.41
CA VAL A 286 -5.43 -9.50 17.63
C VAL A 286 -4.83 -8.58 18.70
N GLU A 287 -3.52 -8.72 18.93
CA GLU A 287 -2.72 -7.84 19.78
C GLU A 287 -1.45 -7.52 18.97
N GLY A 288 -1.28 -6.27 18.55
CA GLY A 288 -0.23 -5.79 17.65
C GLY A 288 1.15 -5.63 18.30
N GLY A 289 1.99 -4.78 17.72
CA GLY A 289 3.37 -4.53 18.17
C GLY A 289 4.41 -5.44 17.52
N PHE A 290 4.11 -5.97 16.33
CA PHE A 290 5.01 -6.85 15.59
C PHE A 290 5.01 -6.51 14.10
N ASN A 291 6.01 -7.06 13.40
CA ASN A 291 6.21 -6.95 11.97
C ASN A 291 5.98 -8.31 11.31
N LEU A 292 5.55 -8.32 10.06
CA LEU A 292 5.36 -9.52 9.24
C LEU A 292 6.08 -9.36 7.90
N GLU A 293 6.99 -10.28 7.58
CA GLU A 293 7.70 -10.24 6.30
C GLU A 293 7.00 -11.10 5.25
N GLN A 294 6.69 -12.34 5.59
CA GLN A 294 6.19 -13.33 4.65
C GLN A 294 5.42 -14.44 5.35
N ILE A 295 4.66 -15.18 4.53
CA ILE A 295 3.86 -16.32 4.93
C ILE A 295 4.24 -17.47 4.01
N GLN A 296 4.86 -18.49 4.58
CA GLN A 296 5.21 -19.72 3.88
C GLN A 296 4.05 -20.72 4.01
N ILE A 297 3.63 -21.29 2.89
CA ILE A 297 2.56 -22.29 2.82
C ILE A 297 3.20 -23.60 2.37
N ASP A 298 3.12 -24.64 3.19
CA ASP A 298 3.70 -25.96 2.87
C ASP A 298 2.66 -27.07 3.06
N ARG A 299 2.58 -27.97 2.08
CA ARG A 299 1.67 -29.10 2.13
C ARG A 299 2.15 -30.12 3.16
N GLN A 300 1.23 -30.57 4.00
CA GLN A 300 1.50 -31.62 4.96
C GLN A 300 1.33 -32.99 4.31
N LYS A 301 2.27 -33.90 4.62
CA LYS A 301 2.25 -35.28 4.16
C LYS A 301 1.25 -36.12 4.95
#